data_AF-M4NA77-F1
#
_entry.id   AF-M4NA77-F1
#
_cell.length_a   1.000
_cell.length_b   1.000
_cell.length_c   1.000
_cell.angle_alpha   90.00
_cell.angle_beta   90.00
_cell.angle_gamma   90.00
#
_symmetry.space_group_name_H-M   'P 1'
#
loop_
_entity.id
_entity.type
_entity.pdbx_description
1 polymer ?
#
loop_
_entity_poly.entity_id
_entity_poly.type
_entity_poly.pdbx_seq_one_letter_code
_entity_poly.pdbx_strand_id
1 'polypeptide(L)'
;MFRWIKNVWTGSEPVEFVSAFGMNESVERLRAATRRWSFPFATQECAAGTVKENRVSLQRVIPMVGNSFKPFFIGRFEQRQGKVVLRGRFTMMLLVKVFMAFWLGMLASFAVAGSVAAVASPKAAMFPLAAVGMMGFGVGLTALGQWFSRNDAAWLTHVMRTALQVLPDTATPSQGAGLAGQAASGKTPVFIYTLTGLFTLFGLLGIISAISGIQTYRGGPDGAVITHYANDTLRMVAGAGSIAMLGVALGIYRRMLFAWWSGFVLLAASMVYSIISPLVRTDLGDARVPAVVFGGISVVIGVFWGRWWHAQRHHFHD
;
A
#
# COMPACT_ATOMS: atom_id res chain seq x y z
N MET A 1 -22.81 -7.78 3.23
CA MET A 1 -21.74 -7.72 4.25
C MET A 1 -21.25 -9.11 4.70
N PHE A 2 -22.12 -10.00 5.19
CA PHE A 2 -21.73 -11.35 5.66
C PHE A 2 -20.94 -12.20 4.65
N ARG A 3 -21.35 -12.19 3.36
CA ARG A 3 -20.62 -12.91 2.30
C ARG A 3 -19.20 -12.38 2.11
N TRP A 4 -18.99 -11.07 2.24
CA TRP A 4 -17.65 -10.46 2.14
C TRP A 4 -16.78 -10.90 3.31
N ILE A 5 -17.28 -10.79 4.55
CA ILE A 5 -16.56 -11.25 5.75
C ILE A 5 -16.19 -12.74 5.60
N LYS A 6 -17.16 -13.58 5.24
CA LYS A 6 -16.92 -15.01 4.98
C LYS A 6 -15.79 -15.18 3.98
N ASN A 7 -15.85 -14.54 2.81
CA ASN A 7 -14.83 -14.66 1.77
C ASN A 7 -13.43 -14.19 2.23
N VAL A 8 -13.35 -13.14 3.07
CA VAL A 8 -12.08 -12.69 3.66
C VAL A 8 -11.45 -13.81 4.49
N TRP A 9 -12.25 -14.50 5.30
CA TRP A 9 -11.78 -15.56 6.20
C TRP A 9 -11.57 -16.90 5.50
N THR A 10 -12.50 -17.34 4.66
CA THR A 10 -12.49 -18.67 4.02
C THR A 10 -11.81 -18.71 2.66
N GLY A 11 -11.58 -17.54 2.04
CA GLY A 11 -11.18 -17.40 0.65
C GLY A 11 -12.36 -17.38 -0.32
N SER A 12 -12.05 -17.18 -1.60
CA SER A 12 -13.00 -17.27 -2.70
C SER A 12 -13.56 -18.68 -2.85
N GLU A 13 -14.61 -18.80 -3.65
CA GLU A 13 -15.02 -20.09 -4.20
C GLU A 13 -13.82 -20.79 -4.87
N PRO A 14 -13.74 -22.13 -4.80
CA PRO A 14 -12.70 -22.88 -5.49
C PRO A 14 -12.70 -22.59 -7.00
N VAL A 15 -11.51 -22.41 -7.56
CA VAL A 15 -11.29 -22.25 -8.99
C VAL A 15 -10.46 -23.42 -9.51
N GLU A 16 -10.74 -23.81 -10.74
CA GLU A 16 -10.12 -24.94 -11.42
C GLU A 16 -9.58 -24.50 -12.78
N PHE A 17 -8.34 -24.91 -13.08
CA PHE A 17 -7.68 -24.65 -14.37
C PHE A 17 -7.24 -25.99 -14.95
N VAL A 18 -7.89 -26.40 -16.05
CA VAL A 18 -7.54 -27.63 -16.76
C VAL A 18 -6.25 -27.38 -17.54
N SER A 19 -5.28 -28.27 -17.39
CA SER A 19 -4.06 -28.26 -18.17
C SER A 19 -4.22 -29.10 -19.44
N ALA A 20 -3.64 -28.61 -20.53
CA ALA A 20 -3.49 -29.36 -21.78
C ALA A 20 -2.32 -30.36 -21.73
N PHE A 21 -1.52 -30.34 -20.66
CA PHE A 21 -0.27 -31.08 -20.54
C PHE A 21 -0.33 -32.16 -19.45
N GLY A 22 0.65 -33.08 -19.48
CA GLY A 22 0.88 -34.04 -18.40
C GLY A 22 1.28 -33.36 -17.09
N MET A 23 1.27 -34.11 -15.98
CA MET A 23 1.47 -33.55 -14.63
C MET A 23 2.80 -32.80 -14.49
N ASN A 24 3.90 -33.46 -14.83
CA ASN A 24 5.25 -32.90 -14.71
C ASN A 24 5.43 -31.66 -15.59
N GLU A 25 4.94 -31.71 -16.82
CA GLU A 25 5.02 -30.58 -17.75
C GLU A 25 4.16 -29.39 -17.27
N SER A 26 2.96 -29.65 -16.75
CA SER A 26 2.08 -28.61 -16.19
C SER A 26 2.74 -27.87 -15.02
N VAL A 27 3.37 -28.63 -14.13
CA VAL A 27 4.12 -28.08 -12.98
C VAL A 27 5.29 -27.24 -13.47
N GLU A 28 6.05 -27.73 -14.46
CA GLU A 28 7.25 -27.03 -14.96
C GLU A 28 6.90 -25.77 -15.74
N ARG A 29 5.85 -25.80 -16.58
CA ARG A 29 5.38 -24.61 -17.30
C ARG A 29 4.88 -23.52 -16.35
N LEU A 30 4.08 -23.88 -15.35
CA LEU A 30 3.61 -22.90 -14.37
C LEU A 30 4.77 -22.37 -13.50
N ARG A 31 5.75 -23.23 -13.19
CA ARG A 31 6.97 -22.83 -12.49
C ARG A 31 7.79 -21.86 -13.33
N ALA A 32 7.95 -22.10 -14.63
CA ALA A 32 8.67 -21.19 -15.54
C ALA A 32 7.98 -19.82 -15.66
N ALA A 33 6.64 -19.77 -15.60
CA ALA A 33 5.87 -18.53 -15.55
C ALA A 33 5.90 -17.81 -14.18
N THR A 34 6.54 -18.39 -13.16
CA THR A 34 6.52 -17.90 -11.78
C THR A 34 7.94 -17.64 -11.26
N ARG A 35 8.17 -16.49 -10.62
CA ARG A 35 9.43 -16.20 -9.91
C ARG A 35 9.45 -16.83 -8.51
N ARG A 36 10.62 -17.28 -8.06
CA ARG A 36 10.81 -17.76 -6.68
C ARG A 36 10.77 -16.60 -5.68
N TRP A 37 10.27 -16.87 -4.47
CA TRP A 37 10.19 -15.93 -3.34
C TRP A 37 11.54 -15.28 -2.97
N SER A 38 12.64 -15.95 -3.23
CA SER A 38 13.99 -15.52 -2.84
C SER A 38 14.57 -14.43 -3.72
N PHE A 39 13.86 -13.93 -4.73
CA PHE A 39 14.32 -12.77 -5.51
C PHE A 39 13.91 -11.49 -4.80
N PRO A 40 14.85 -10.78 -4.13
CA PRO A 40 14.49 -9.76 -3.16
C PRO A 40 13.90 -8.50 -3.81
N PHE A 41 13.99 -8.35 -5.14
CA PHE A 41 13.53 -7.16 -5.84
C PHE A 41 12.96 -7.54 -7.21
N ALA A 42 11.65 -7.75 -7.29
CA ALA A 42 10.97 -7.72 -8.58
C ALA A 42 11.09 -6.28 -9.12
N THR A 43 11.83 -6.09 -10.21
CA THR A 43 11.93 -4.81 -10.93
C THR A 43 10.75 -4.60 -11.86
N GLN A 44 10.01 -5.67 -12.15
CA GLN A 44 8.82 -5.68 -12.99
C GLN A 44 7.71 -6.48 -12.29
N GLU A 45 6.48 -6.22 -12.71
CA GLU A 45 5.33 -6.99 -12.26
C GLU A 45 5.48 -8.47 -12.61
N CYS A 46 5.30 -9.36 -11.63
CA CYS A 46 5.42 -10.80 -11.86
C CYS A 46 4.56 -11.64 -10.92
N ALA A 47 4.28 -12.89 -11.32
CA ALA A 47 3.76 -13.90 -10.42
C ALA A 47 4.95 -14.45 -9.62
N ALA A 48 4.87 -14.39 -8.28
CA ALA A 48 5.90 -14.95 -7.42
C ALA A 48 5.29 -15.98 -6.47
N GLY A 49 6.01 -17.07 -6.23
CA GLY A 49 5.38 -18.18 -5.56
C GLY A 49 6.19 -19.46 -5.43
N THR A 50 5.50 -20.46 -4.89
CA THR A 50 5.93 -21.86 -4.86
C THR A 50 5.04 -22.65 -5.82
N VAL A 51 5.66 -23.39 -6.73
CA VAL A 51 4.94 -24.29 -7.67
C VAL A 51 5.49 -25.70 -7.51
N LYS A 52 4.70 -26.54 -6.84
CA LYS A 52 4.88 -28.00 -6.69
C LYS A 52 3.55 -28.68 -7.01
N GLU A 53 3.60 -29.95 -7.36
CA GLU A 53 2.40 -30.76 -7.62
C GLU A 53 1.40 -30.69 -6.45
N ASN A 54 1.85 -31.01 -5.24
CA ASN A 54 1.01 -31.02 -4.03
C ASN A 54 0.71 -29.64 -3.43
N ARG A 55 1.39 -28.58 -3.90
CA ARG A 55 1.25 -27.23 -3.36
C ARG A 55 1.66 -26.16 -4.36
N VAL A 56 0.68 -25.37 -4.75
CA VAL A 56 0.85 -24.15 -5.53
C VAL A 56 0.43 -22.97 -4.65
N SER A 57 1.32 -21.99 -4.52
CA SER A 57 1.05 -20.74 -3.81
C SER A 57 1.62 -19.58 -4.60
N LEU A 58 0.77 -18.73 -5.16
CA LEU A 58 1.14 -17.63 -6.05
C LEU A 58 0.58 -16.31 -5.54
N GLN A 59 1.35 -15.24 -5.71
CA GLN A 59 0.90 -13.87 -5.53
C GLN A 59 1.39 -13.01 -6.70
N ARG A 60 0.63 -11.96 -7.01
CA ARG A 60 1.12 -10.88 -7.87
C ARG A 60 2.07 -10.01 -7.06
N VAL A 61 3.28 -9.81 -7.56
CA VAL A 61 4.25 -8.89 -6.98
C VAL A 61 4.36 -7.71 -7.92
N ILE A 62 3.91 -6.55 -7.44
CA ILE A 62 4.10 -5.27 -8.11
C ILE A 62 5.29 -4.61 -7.40
N PRO A 63 6.36 -4.23 -8.13
CA PRO A 63 7.51 -3.57 -7.54
C PRO A 63 7.09 -2.42 -6.64
N MET A 64 7.64 -2.38 -5.42
CA MET A 64 7.47 -1.25 -4.50
C MET A 64 6.03 -0.97 -4.02
N VAL A 65 5.09 -1.89 -4.28
CA VAL A 65 3.72 -1.85 -3.72
C VAL A 65 3.56 -3.01 -2.74
N GLY A 66 3.62 -2.68 -1.45
CA GLY A 66 3.32 -3.61 -0.37
C GLY A 66 1.84 -3.60 -0.03
N ASN A 67 1.19 -4.76 -0.13
CA ASN A 67 -0.17 -4.91 0.36
C ASN A 67 -0.36 -6.29 0.97
N SER A 68 -0.43 -6.35 2.30
CA SER A 68 -0.63 -7.60 3.05
C SER A 68 -2.04 -8.18 2.87
N PHE A 69 -3.01 -7.37 2.43
CA PHE A 69 -4.40 -7.78 2.25
C PHE A 69 -4.70 -8.32 0.85
N LYS A 70 -3.70 -8.36 -0.05
CA LYS A 70 -3.88 -8.85 -1.42
C LYS A 70 -4.15 -10.36 -1.46
N PRO A 71 -4.84 -10.88 -2.49
CA PRO A 71 -5.13 -12.29 -2.60
C PRO A 71 -3.90 -13.10 -3.04
N PHE A 72 -3.75 -14.27 -2.44
CA PHE A 72 -2.86 -15.35 -2.85
C PHE A 72 -3.69 -16.46 -3.46
N PHE A 73 -3.24 -17.01 -4.58
CA PHE A 73 -3.75 -18.30 -5.02
C PHE A 73 -3.09 -19.39 -4.17
N ILE A 74 -3.89 -20.26 -3.55
CA ILE A 74 -3.43 -21.44 -2.82
C ILE A 74 -4.18 -22.66 -3.38
N GLY A 75 -3.43 -23.65 -3.87
CA GLY A 75 -4.00 -24.82 -4.54
C GLY A 75 -3.00 -25.96 -4.68
N ARG A 76 -3.36 -26.93 -5.52
CA ARG A 76 -2.54 -28.09 -5.90
C ARG A 76 -2.99 -28.64 -7.25
N PHE A 77 -2.10 -29.36 -7.91
CA PHE A 77 -2.48 -30.14 -9.09
C PHE A 77 -3.16 -31.44 -8.66
N GLU A 78 -4.21 -31.84 -9.37
CA GLU A 78 -4.94 -33.09 -9.21
C GLU A 78 -5.12 -33.74 -10.57
N GLN A 79 -5.06 -35.08 -10.63
CA GLN A 79 -5.44 -35.82 -11.85
C GLN A 79 -6.90 -36.25 -11.73
N ARG A 80 -7.73 -35.86 -12.71
CA ARG A 80 -9.16 -36.22 -12.77
C ARG A 80 -9.51 -36.65 -14.18
N GLN A 81 -10.08 -37.85 -14.32
CA GLN A 81 -10.57 -38.37 -15.61
C GLN A 81 -9.52 -38.27 -16.72
N GLY A 82 -8.27 -38.62 -16.41
CA GLY A 82 -7.15 -38.53 -17.36
C GLY A 82 -6.63 -37.12 -17.65
N LYS A 83 -7.22 -36.07 -17.07
CA LYS A 83 -6.78 -34.67 -17.22
C LYS A 83 -6.08 -34.18 -15.96
N VAL A 84 -5.11 -33.28 -16.13
CA VAL A 84 -4.47 -32.58 -15.03
C VAL A 84 -5.22 -31.28 -14.75
N VAL A 85 -5.60 -31.04 -13.50
CA VAL A 85 -6.36 -29.87 -13.08
C VAL A 85 -5.64 -29.18 -11.93
N LEU A 86 -5.33 -27.90 -12.08
CA LEU A 86 -4.89 -27.05 -10.98
C LEU A 86 -6.13 -26.54 -10.23
N ARG A 87 -6.34 -27.03 -9.01
CA ARG A 87 -7.47 -26.67 -8.16
C ARG A 87 -7.00 -25.86 -6.96
N GLY A 88 -7.67 -24.75 -6.67
CA GLY A 88 -7.30 -23.90 -5.54
C GLY A 88 -8.33 -22.82 -5.26
N ARG A 89 -7.94 -21.81 -4.47
CA ARG A 89 -8.76 -20.63 -4.18
C ARG A 89 -7.90 -19.40 -3.99
N PHE A 90 -8.49 -18.23 -4.20
CA PHE A 90 -7.87 -16.96 -3.86
C PHE A 90 -8.17 -16.61 -2.39
N THR A 91 -7.15 -16.38 -1.60
CA THR A 91 -7.31 -16.09 -0.17
C THR A 91 -6.18 -15.25 0.37
N MET A 92 -6.39 -14.57 1.49
CA MET A 92 -5.34 -13.78 2.15
C MET A 92 -4.32 -14.70 2.85
N MET A 93 -3.10 -14.21 3.07
CA MET A 93 -2.11 -14.93 3.88
C MET A 93 -2.66 -15.29 5.26
N LEU A 94 -2.39 -16.51 5.71
CA LEU A 94 -2.82 -17.00 7.01
C LEU A 94 -2.36 -16.09 8.16
N LEU A 95 -1.10 -15.62 8.10
CA LEU A 95 -0.54 -14.72 9.10
C LEU A 95 -1.38 -13.44 9.26
N VAL A 96 -1.82 -12.86 8.15
CA VAL A 96 -2.63 -11.62 8.17
C VAL A 96 -4.01 -11.89 8.75
N LYS A 97 -4.62 -13.04 8.44
CA LYS A 97 -5.88 -13.46 9.06
C LYS A 97 -5.74 -13.63 10.57
N VAL A 98 -4.71 -14.35 11.02
CA VAL A 98 -4.46 -14.56 12.45
C VAL A 98 -4.22 -13.23 13.16
N PHE A 99 -3.40 -12.36 12.58
CA PHE A 99 -3.16 -11.01 13.10
C PHE A 99 -4.46 -10.21 13.21
N MET A 100 -5.26 -10.15 12.15
CA MET A 100 -6.54 -9.41 12.17
C MET A 100 -7.54 -10.01 13.16
N ALA A 101 -7.58 -11.33 13.31
CA ALA A 101 -8.47 -12.00 14.28
C ALA A 101 -8.05 -11.67 15.71
N PHE A 102 -6.75 -11.76 16.00
CA PHE A 102 -6.20 -11.40 17.30
C PHE A 102 -6.44 -9.92 17.63
N TRP A 103 -6.13 -9.02 16.69
CA TRP A 103 -6.26 -7.59 16.88
C TRP A 103 -7.72 -7.15 17.08
N LEU A 104 -8.65 -7.64 16.25
CA LEU A 104 -10.08 -7.38 16.41
C LEU A 104 -10.63 -8.01 17.70
N GLY A 105 -10.19 -9.22 18.06
CA GLY A 105 -10.57 -9.89 19.30
C GLY A 105 -10.14 -9.10 20.54
N MET A 106 -8.91 -8.59 20.54
CA MET A 106 -8.41 -7.72 21.61
C MET A 106 -9.22 -6.43 21.71
N LEU A 107 -9.49 -5.75 20.59
CA LEU A 107 -10.33 -4.55 20.60
C LEU A 107 -11.77 -4.83 21.07
N ALA A 108 -12.34 -5.98 20.71
CA ALA A 108 -13.63 -6.40 21.22
C ALA A 108 -13.60 -6.61 22.74
N SER A 109 -12.54 -7.22 23.28
CA SER A 109 -12.37 -7.37 24.73
C SER A 109 -12.25 -6.02 25.45
N PHE A 110 -11.54 -5.06 24.87
CA PHE A 110 -11.43 -3.69 25.39
C PHE A 110 -12.75 -2.93 25.32
N ALA A 111 -13.53 -3.14 24.25
CA ALA A 111 -14.86 -2.58 24.15
C ALA A 111 -15.78 -3.12 25.26
N VAL A 112 -15.77 -4.43 25.52
CA VAL A 112 -16.55 -5.02 26.62
C VAL A 112 -16.09 -4.52 27.99
N ALA A 113 -14.79 -4.61 28.30
CA ALA A 113 -14.24 -4.15 29.57
C ALA A 113 -14.49 -2.65 29.79
N GLY A 114 -14.29 -1.84 28.75
CA GLY A 114 -14.59 -0.41 28.76
C GLY A 114 -16.07 -0.11 29.00
N SER A 115 -16.96 -0.93 28.44
CA SER A 115 -18.41 -0.78 28.65
C SER A 115 -18.79 -1.10 30.09
N VAL A 116 -18.21 -2.15 30.69
CA VAL A 116 -18.39 -2.47 32.11
C VAL A 116 -17.85 -1.34 33.00
N ALA A 117 -16.67 -0.81 32.70
CA ALA A 117 -16.10 0.31 33.44
C ALA A 117 -16.94 1.60 33.31
N ALA A 118 -17.57 1.82 32.16
CA ALA A 118 -18.43 2.98 31.92
C ALA A 118 -19.68 2.99 32.79
N VAL A 119 -20.15 1.82 33.26
CA VAL A 119 -21.26 1.74 34.24
C VAL A 119 -20.86 2.35 35.58
N ALA A 120 -19.61 2.14 36.01
CA ALA A 120 -19.10 2.67 37.28
C ALA A 120 -18.61 4.12 37.15
N SER A 121 -18.13 4.53 35.97
CA SER A 121 -17.64 5.89 35.72
C SER A 121 -17.99 6.34 34.30
N PRO A 122 -18.91 7.32 34.13
CA PRO A 122 -19.27 7.84 32.82
C PRO A 122 -18.07 8.40 32.02
N LYS A 123 -17.00 8.84 32.70
CA LYS A 123 -15.76 9.31 32.06
C LYS A 123 -15.04 8.20 31.28
N ALA A 124 -15.29 6.92 31.61
CA ALA A 124 -14.73 5.78 30.89
C ALA A 124 -15.47 5.44 29.59
N ALA A 125 -16.62 6.07 29.29
CA ALA A 125 -17.42 5.79 28.09
C ALA A 125 -16.69 6.07 26.76
N MET A 126 -15.64 6.90 26.77
CA MET A 126 -14.79 7.12 25.59
C MET A 126 -13.96 5.89 25.20
N PHE A 127 -13.64 5.02 26.16
CA PHE A 127 -12.81 3.84 25.91
C PHE A 127 -13.48 2.80 25.00
N PRO A 128 -14.74 2.36 25.25
CA PRO A 128 -15.43 1.44 24.34
C PRO A 128 -15.72 2.08 22.99
N LEU A 129 -16.02 3.39 22.93
CA LEU A 129 -16.21 4.10 21.67
C LEU A 129 -14.92 4.13 20.83
N ALA A 130 -13.77 4.41 21.46
CA ALA A 130 -12.48 4.36 20.78
C ALA A 130 -12.15 2.95 20.27
N ALA A 131 -12.43 1.90 21.06
CA ALA A 131 -12.24 0.52 20.64
C ALA A 131 -13.11 0.16 19.43
N VAL A 132 -14.40 0.53 19.45
CA VAL A 132 -15.33 0.32 18.32
C VAL A 132 -14.89 1.10 17.08
N GLY A 133 -14.51 2.37 17.25
CA GLY A 133 -13.99 3.19 16.15
C GLY A 133 -12.75 2.57 15.51
N MET A 134 -11.82 2.08 16.33
CA MET A 134 -10.60 1.43 15.84
C MET A 134 -10.90 0.09 15.14
N MET A 135 -11.87 -0.70 15.63
CA MET A 135 -12.34 -1.90 14.92
C MET A 135 -12.88 -1.55 13.53
N GLY A 136 -13.75 -0.53 13.46
CA GLY A 136 -14.30 -0.03 12.21
C GLY A 136 -13.20 0.41 11.23
N PHE A 137 -12.19 1.11 11.75
CA PHE A 137 -11.03 1.52 10.96
C PHE A 137 -10.27 0.32 10.37
N GLY A 138 -9.97 -0.73 11.14
CA GLY A 138 -9.23 -1.87 10.59
C GLY A 138 -10.04 -2.74 9.64
N VAL A 139 -11.36 -2.84 9.82
CA VAL A 139 -12.25 -3.44 8.82
C VAL A 139 -12.20 -2.63 7.53
N GLY A 140 -12.31 -1.30 7.63
CA GLY A 140 -12.18 -0.38 6.49
C GLY A 140 -10.83 -0.48 5.79
N LEU A 141 -9.73 -0.55 6.54
CA LEU A 141 -8.38 -0.71 6.02
C LEU A 141 -8.22 -2.02 5.26
N THR A 142 -8.78 -3.12 5.78
CA THR A 142 -8.77 -4.44 5.12
C THR A 142 -9.56 -4.39 3.81
N ALA A 143 -10.76 -3.79 3.83
CA ALA A 143 -11.59 -3.63 2.65
C ALA A 143 -10.90 -2.77 1.58
N LEU A 144 -10.27 -1.67 1.98
CA LEU A 144 -9.51 -0.79 1.11
C LEU A 144 -8.29 -1.51 0.49
N GLY A 145 -7.54 -2.26 1.30
CA GLY A 145 -6.43 -3.09 0.82
C GLY A 145 -6.87 -4.14 -0.20
N GLN A 146 -8.00 -4.81 0.02
CA GLN A 146 -8.57 -5.73 -0.96
C GLN A 146 -9.03 -5.01 -2.23
N TRP A 147 -9.65 -3.84 -2.10
CA TRP A 147 -10.12 -3.04 -3.23
C TRP A 147 -8.97 -2.61 -4.15
N PHE A 148 -7.80 -2.26 -3.58
CA PHE A 148 -6.59 -1.98 -4.35
C PHE A 148 -6.05 -3.21 -5.10
N SER A 149 -6.37 -4.42 -4.64
CA SER A 149 -5.91 -5.69 -5.23
C SER A 149 -7.01 -6.42 -6.00
N ARG A 150 -8.14 -5.75 -6.32
CA ARG A 150 -9.32 -6.39 -6.94
C ARG A 150 -9.03 -7.08 -8.27
N ASN A 151 -8.00 -6.63 -8.98
CA ASN A 151 -7.60 -7.16 -10.28
C ASN A 151 -6.55 -8.28 -10.16
N ASP A 152 -5.96 -8.50 -8.99
CA ASP A 152 -4.83 -9.45 -8.83
C ASP A 152 -5.27 -10.90 -9.07
N ALA A 153 -6.49 -11.26 -8.64
CA ALA A 153 -7.03 -12.60 -8.89
C ALA A 153 -7.27 -12.86 -10.39
N ALA A 154 -7.79 -11.87 -11.12
CA ALA A 154 -7.99 -11.96 -12.56
C ALA A 154 -6.65 -12.03 -13.31
N TRP A 155 -5.68 -11.22 -12.89
CA TRP A 155 -4.33 -11.23 -13.45
C TRP A 155 -3.62 -12.56 -13.23
N LEU A 156 -3.63 -13.10 -12.00
CA LEU A 156 -3.07 -14.42 -11.70
C LEU A 156 -3.79 -15.54 -12.46
N THR A 157 -5.11 -15.43 -12.61
CA THR A 157 -5.90 -16.36 -13.42
C THR A 157 -5.43 -16.38 -14.86
N HIS A 158 -5.15 -15.21 -15.45
CA HIS A 158 -4.60 -15.13 -16.79
C HIS A 158 -3.23 -15.82 -16.89
N VAL A 159 -2.30 -15.51 -15.98
CA VAL A 159 -0.97 -16.18 -15.93
C VAL A 159 -1.11 -17.70 -15.84
N MET A 160 -1.97 -18.20 -14.96
CA MET A 160 -2.20 -19.65 -14.80
C MET A 160 -2.80 -20.28 -16.05
N ARG A 161 -3.79 -19.64 -16.70
CA ARG A 161 -4.38 -20.15 -17.93
C ARG A 161 -3.37 -20.19 -19.06
N THR A 162 -2.62 -19.11 -19.27
CA THR A 162 -1.61 -19.03 -20.33
C THR A 162 -0.52 -20.08 -20.14
N ALA A 163 -0.08 -20.34 -18.90
CA ALA A 163 0.93 -21.36 -18.63
C ALA A 163 0.43 -22.81 -18.84
N LEU A 164 -0.88 -23.05 -18.73
CA LEU A 164 -1.48 -24.39 -18.73
C LEU A 164 -2.21 -24.75 -20.03
N GLN A 165 -2.35 -23.81 -20.97
CA GLN A 165 -2.97 -24.04 -22.27
C GLN A 165 -1.92 -24.15 -23.39
N VAL A 166 -2.28 -24.85 -24.47
CA VAL A 166 -1.53 -24.79 -25.73
C VAL A 166 -1.83 -23.43 -26.35
N LEU A 167 -0.83 -22.55 -26.46
CA LEU A 167 -0.96 -21.43 -27.37
C LEU A 167 -0.93 -21.98 -28.80
N PRO A 168 -1.85 -21.59 -29.69
CA PRO A 168 -1.74 -21.94 -31.10
C PRO A 168 -0.39 -21.44 -31.65
N ASP A 169 0.31 -22.27 -32.43
CA ASP A 169 1.70 -22.13 -32.90
C ASP A 169 2.00 -20.88 -33.77
N THR A 170 1.14 -19.87 -33.82
CA THR A 170 1.32 -18.68 -34.66
C THR A 170 2.11 -17.53 -34.01
N ALA A 171 3.02 -17.82 -33.07
CA ALA A 171 4.01 -16.81 -32.66
C ALA A 171 5.26 -17.44 -32.00
N THR A 172 6.26 -17.80 -32.81
CA THR A 172 7.65 -17.62 -32.39
C THR A 172 8.04 -16.20 -32.82
N PRO A 173 8.34 -15.30 -31.88
CA PRO A 173 9.74 -15.13 -31.49
C PRO A 173 9.92 -15.00 -29.98
N SER A 174 10.94 -15.66 -29.43
CA SER A 174 11.73 -15.22 -28.26
C SER A 174 11.09 -14.16 -27.33
N GLN A 175 10.06 -14.55 -26.56
CA GLN A 175 9.33 -13.62 -25.66
C GLN A 175 9.23 -14.11 -24.20
N GLY A 176 10.21 -14.89 -23.73
CA GLY A 176 10.41 -15.13 -22.28
C GLY A 176 10.71 -13.85 -21.46
N ALA A 177 11.02 -12.74 -22.13
CA ALA A 177 11.24 -11.42 -21.53
C ALA A 177 10.19 -10.36 -21.92
N GLY A 178 9.24 -10.68 -22.81
CA GLY A 178 8.37 -9.69 -23.47
C GLY A 178 6.98 -9.50 -22.84
N LEU A 179 6.44 -10.51 -22.16
CA LEU A 179 5.09 -10.44 -21.58
C LEU A 179 5.00 -9.55 -20.33
N ALA A 180 6.13 -9.25 -19.67
CA ALA A 180 6.18 -8.24 -18.61
C ALA A 180 6.22 -6.80 -19.15
N GLY A 181 6.51 -6.60 -20.44
CA GLY A 181 6.63 -5.29 -21.07
C GLY A 181 5.35 -4.79 -21.76
N GLN A 182 4.48 -5.69 -22.22
CA GLN A 182 3.31 -5.31 -23.03
C GLN A 182 2.07 -4.89 -22.23
N ALA A 183 2.10 -4.97 -20.89
CA ALA A 183 1.07 -4.38 -20.03
C ALA A 183 1.39 -2.94 -19.59
N ALA A 184 2.51 -2.36 -20.02
CA ALA A 184 2.73 -0.92 -19.94
C ALA A 184 1.95 -0.22 -21.06
N SER A 185 0.62 -0.37 -21.05
CA SER A 185 -0.25 0.54 -21.81
C SER A 185 0.15 1.96 -21.40
N GLY A 186 0.23 2.91 -22.34
CA GLY A 186 0.54 4.33 -22.10
C GLY A 186 -0.40 5.07 -21.14
N LYS A 187 -1.14 4.36 -20.29
CA LYS A 187 -1.86 4.87 -19.14
C LYS A 187 -0.85 5.25 -18.06
N THR A 188 -0.79 6.55 -17.79
CA THR A 188 -0.07 7.11 -16.66
C THR A 188 -0.42 6.33 -15.39
N PRO A 189 0.56 5.86 -14.60
CA PRO A 189 0.31 5.02 -13.44
C PRO A 189 -0.49 5.78 -12.38
N VAL A 190 -1.43 5.09 -11.72
CA VAL A 190 -2.40 5.70 -10.78
C VAL A 190 -1.72 6.53 -9.68
N PHE A 191 -0.52 6.13 -9.23
CA PHE A 191 0.20 6.86 -8.19
C PHE A 191 0.55 8.30 -8.62
N ILE A 192 0.80 8.56 -9.91
CA ILE A 192 1.11 9.91 -10.41
C ILE A 192 -0.09 10.82 -10.19
N TYR A 193 -1.31 10.36 -10.50
CA TYR A 193 -2.53 11.12 -10.25
C TYR A 193 -2.78 11.32 -8.76
N THR A 194 -2.60 10.28 -7.95
CA THR A 194 -2.80 10.38 -6.49
C THR A 194 -1.82 11.39 -5.87
N LEU A 195 -0.54 11.30 -6.23
CA LEU A 195 0.49 12.19 -5.69
C LEU A 195 0.32 13.63 -6.19
N THR A 196 -0.01 13.79 -7.47
CA THR A 196 -0.37 15.09 -8.06
C THR A 196 -1.55 15.70 -7.30
N GLY A 197 -2.65 14.97 -7.16
CA GLY A 197 -3.85 15.46 -6.47
C GLY A 197 -3.57 15.86 -5.02
N LEU A 198 -2.76 15.07 -4.31
CA LEU A 198 -2.37 15.36 -2.93
C LEU A 198 -1.53 16.63 -2.82
N PHE A 199 -0.49 16.77 -3.66
CA PHE A 199 0.36 17.97 -3.66
C PHE A 199 -0.40 19.21 -4.12
N THR A 200 -1.30 19.07 -5.10
CA THR A 200 -2.19 20.16 -5.52
C THR A 200 -3.11 20.60 -4.39
N LEU A 201 -3.75 19.66 -3.70
CA LEU A 201 -4.62 19.98 -2.57
C LEU A 201 -3.86 20.69 -1.45
N PHE A 202 -2.70 20.17 -1.04
CA PHE A 202 -1.90 20.81 0.01
C PHE A 202 -1.35 22.18 -0.42
N GLY A 203 -0.91 22.32 -1.66
CA GLY A 203 -0.49 23.62 -2.22
C GLY A 203 -1.63 24.64 -2.22
N LEU A 204 -2.84 24.24 -2.65
CA LEU A 204 -4.01 25.14 -2.63
C LEU A 204 -4.42 25.52 -1.21
N LEU A 205 -4.49 24.56 -0.29
CA LEU A 205 -4.79 24.83 1.12
C LEU A 205 -3.75 25.76 1.75
N GLY A 206 -2.47 25.58 1.41
CA GLY A 206 -1.39 26.45 1.87
C GLY A 206 -1.47 27.87 1.31
N ILE A 207 -1.87 28.05 0.04
CA ILE A 207 -2.15 29.38 -0.53
C ILE A 207 -3.34 30.04 0.16
N ILE A 208 -4.44 29.31 0.36
CA ILE A 208 -5.63 29.83 1.07
C ILE A 208 -5.24 30.25 2.49
N SER A 209 -4.45 29.43 3.19
CA SER A 209 -3.89 29.73 4.50
C SER A 209 -3.04 31.00 4.49
N ALA A 210 -2.14 31.15 3.52
CA ALA A 210 -1.29 32.33 3.39
C ALA A 210 -2.09 33.60 3.09
N ILE A 211 -3.12 33.53 2.24
CA ILE A 211 -3.99 34.68 1.91
C ILE A 211 -4.85 35.07 3.11
N SER A 212 -5.50 34.10 3.76
CA SER A 212 -6.37 34.33 4.92
C SER A 212 -5.60 34.70 6.19
N GLY A 213 -4.31 34.41 6.24
CA GLY A 213 -3.49 34.54 7.45
C GLY A 213 -3.78 33.50 8.52
N ILE A 214 -4.56 32.45 8.22
CA ILE A 214 -4.94 31.38 9.14
C ILE A 214 -3.94 30.22 9.02
N GLN A 215 -3.25 29.86 10.09
CA GLN A 215 -2.21 28.82 10.10
C GLN A 215 -2.75 27.43 10.45
N THR A 216 -3.62 27.31 11.45
CA THR A 216 -4.20 26.01 11.86
C THR A 216 -5.55 26.20 12.56
N TYR A 217 -6.45 25.25 12.35
CA TYR A 217 -7.65 25.10 13.16
C TYR A 217 -7.37 24.13 14.30
N ARG A 218 -7.39 24.59 15.55
CA ARG A 218 -7.43 23.71 16.72
C ARG A 218 -8.85 23.70 17.28
N GLY A 219 -9.57 22.59 17.06
CA GLY A 219 -10.81 22.32 17.77
C GLY A 219 -10.49 21.85 19.18
N GLY A 220 -10.89 22.60 20.19
CA GLY A 220 -10.82 22.23 21.60
C GLY A 220 -12.22 22.04 22.21
N PRO A 221 -12.34 21.41 23.39
CA PRO A 221 -13.60 21.30 24.14
C PRO A 221 -14.26 22.66 24.43
N ASP A 222 -13.45 23.72 24.53
CA ASP A 222 -13.86 25.09 24.84
C ASP A 222 -14.15 25.95 23.60
N GLY A 223 -14.05 25.37 22.39
CA GLY A 223 -14.34 26.05 21.12
C GLY A 223 -13.24 25.92 20.06
N ALA A 224 -13.50 26.55 18.91
CA ALA A 224 -12.58 26.60 17.78
C ALA A 224 -11.56 27.73 17.99
N VAL A 225 -10.26 27.38 18.08
CA VAL A 225 -9.18 28.37 18.04
C VAL A 225 -8.61 28.42 16.63
N ILE A 226 -8.86 29.55 15.95
CA ILE A 226 -8.20 29.90 14.69
C ILE A 226 -6.84 30.50 15.06
N THR A 227 -5.75 29.83 14.68
CA THR A 227 -4.42 30.38 14.88
C THR A 227 -4.01 31.19 13.66
N HIS A 228 -3.40 32.36 13.88
CA HIS A 228 -2.83 33.20 12.84
C HIS A 228 -1.32 33.06 12.78
N TYR A 229 -0.73 33.35 11.63
CA TYR A 229 0.73 33.42 11.51
C TYR A 229 1.31 34.45 12.48
N ALA A 230 2.40 34.09 13.15
CA ALA A 230 3.04 34.96 14.13
C ALA A 230 3.64 36.25 13.50
N ASN A 231 3.95 36.24 12.21
CA ASN A 231 4.38 37.42 11.45
C ASN A 231 4.15 37.25 9.94
N ASP A 232 4.24 38.36 9.21
CA ASP A 232 4.07 38.40 7.75
C ASP A 232 5.13 37.59 7.00
N THR A 233 6.35 37.52 7.52
CA THR A 233 7.44 36.75 6.89
C THR A 233 7.10 35.26 6.83
N LEU A 234 6.61 34.67 7.92
CA LEU A 234 6.19 33.27 7.96
C LEU A 234 5.01 32.99 7.02
N ARG A 235 4.08 33.95 6.93
CA ARG A 235 2.95 33.89 5.98
C ARG A 235 3.44 33.89 4.53
N MET A 236 4.38 34.77 4.18
CA MET A 236 4.99 34.81 2.84
C MET A 236 5.78 33.54 2.53
N VAL A 237 6.56 33.02 3.48
CA VAL A 237 7.31 31.75 3.33
C VAL A 237 6.36 30.58 3.10
N ALA A 238 5.26 30.50 3.87
CA ALA A 238 4.24 29.47 3.67
C ALA A 238 3.59 29.57 2.28
N GLY A 239 3.26 30.79 1.83
CA GLY A 239 2.74 31.03 0.48
C GLY A 239 3.72 30.59 -0.62
N ALA A 240 4.98 30.98 -0.51
CA ALA A 240 6.03 30.60 -1.46
C ALA A 240 6.26 29.08 -1.49
N GLY A 241 6.30 28.42 -0.32
CA GLY A 241 6.39 26.96 -0.22
C GLY A 241 5.19 26.24 -0.86
N SER A 242 4.00 26.83 -0.75
CA SER A 242 2.78 26.30 -1.35
C SER A 242 2.78 26.41 -2.87
N ILE A 243 3.27 27.52 -3.42
CA ILE A 243 3.48 27.70 -4.87
C ILE A 243 4.52 26.69 -5.38
N ALA A 244 5.63 26.53 -4.67
CA ALA A 244 6.65 25.54 -5.01
C ALA A 244 6.06 24.12 -5.02
N MET A 245 5.20 23.79 -4.05
CA MET A 245 4.50 22.50 -3.99
C MET A 245 3.57 22.28 -5.20
N LEU A 246 2.88 23.31 -5.68
CA LEU A 246 2.10 23.24 -6.93
C LEU A 246 3.00 23.04 -8.15
N GLY A 247 4.18 23.69 -8.18
CA GLY A 247 5.20 23.45 -9.20
C GLY A 247 5.66 21.99 -9.23
N VAL A 248 5.91 21.39 -8.06
CA VAL A 248 6.23 19.96 -7.93
C VAL A 248 5.05 19.09 -8.38
N ALA A 249 3.81 19.43 -8.01
CA ALA A 249 2.62 18.70 -8.46
C ALA A 249 2.51 18.67 -9.99
N LEU A 250 2.70 19.82 -10.64
CA LEU A 250 2.73 19.94 -12.09
C LEU A 250 3.87 19.12 -12.70
N GLY A 251 5.05 19.17 -12.08
CA GLY A 251 6.20 18.36 -12.50
C GLY A 251 5.96 16.85 -12.37
N ILE A 252 5.28 16.40 -11.31
CA ILE A 252 4.88 14.99 -11.12
C ILE A 252 3.89 14.58 -12.22
N TYR A 253 2.87 15.41 -12.47
CA TYR A 253 1.87 15.19 -13.51
C TYR A 253 2.50 15.09 -14.91
N ARG A 254 3.43 16.01 -15.21
CA ARG A 254 4.18 16.04 -16.47
C ARG A 254 5.37 15.08 -16.50
N ARG A 255 5.63 14.34 -15.42
CA ARG A 255 6.70 13.33 -15.35
C ARG A 255 8.10 13.90 -15.60
N MET A 256 8.34 15.13 -15.12
CA MET A 256 9.61 15.82 -15.27
C MET A 256 10.66 15.35 -14.25
N LEU A 257 11.92 15.24 -14.66
CA LEU A 257 13.04 14.78 -13.86
C LEU A 257 13.29 15.69 -12.64
N PHE A 258 13.03 17.00 -12.75
CA PHE A 258 13.15 17.92 -11.62
C PHE A 258 12.18 17.55 -10.49
N ALA A 259 10.97 17.08 -10.83
CA ALA A 259 9.96 16.72 -9.85
C ALA A 259 10.38 15.46 -9.09
N TRP A 260 11.02 14.52 -9.81
CA TRP A 260 11.70 13.40 -9.18
C TRP A 260 12.81 13.89 -8.24
N TRP A 261 13.69 14.81 -8.63
CA TRP A 261 14.70 15.35 -7.70
C TRP A 261 14.08 16.04 -6.47
N SER A 262 12.98 16.77 -6.65
CA SER A 262 12.30 17.48 -5.57
C SER A 262 11.81 16.56 -4.45
N GLY A 263 11.43 15.31 -4.76
CA GLY A 263 11.05 14.34 -3.74
C GLY A 263 12.20 13.94 -2.82
N PHE A 264 13.43 13.83 -3.34
CA PHE A 264 14.62 13.60 -2.49
C PHE A 264 14.95 14.81 -1.64
N VAL A 265 14.86 16.01 -2.21
CA VAL A 265 15.09 17.26 -1.48
C VAL A 265 14.09 17.37 -0.33
N LEU A 266 12.80 17.09 -0.58
CA LEU A 266 11.76 17.12 0.44
C LEU A 266 12.00 16.07 1.53
N LEU A 267 12.36 14.83 1.16
CA LEU A 267 12.70 13.77 2.11
C LEU A 267 13.89 14.18 2.98
N ALA A 268 14.99 14.65 2.37
CA ALA A 268 16.17 15.09 3.09
C ALA A 268 15.88 16.28 4.01
N ALA A 269 15.18 17.30 3.50
CA ALA A 269 14.78 18.45 4.30
C ALA A 269 13.90 18.05 5.49
N SER A 270 12.95 17.12 5.29
CA SER A 270 12.09 16.63 6.37
C SER A 270 12.87 15.89 7.45
N MET A 271 13.84 15.03 7.09
CA MET A 271 14.72 14.36 8.04
C MET A 271 15.58 15.36 8.82
N VAL A 272 16.22 16.28 8.09
CA VAL A 272 17.09 17.31 8.68
C VAL A 272 16.28 18.13 9.68
N TYR A 273 15.07 18.54 9.32
CA TYR A 273 14.17 19.24 10.23
C TYR A 273 13.79 18.39 11.46
N SER A 274 13.40 17.12 11.26
CA SER A 274 13.04 16.21 12.36
C SER A 274 14.19 15.91 13.33
N ILE A 275 15.44 15.99 12.89
CA ILE A 275 16.62 15.79 13.75
C ILE A 275 17.09 17.10 14.39
N ILE A 276 17.20 18.17 13.60
CA ILE A 276 17.74 19.46 14.08
C ILE A 276 16.75 20.17 15.00
N SER A 277 15.45 20.14 14.67
CA SER A 277 14.43 20.87 15.44
C SER A 277 14.44 20.48 16.93
N PRO A 278 14.49 19.19 17.31
CA PRO A 278 14.62 18.80 18.71
C PRO A 278 15.93 19.20 19.40
N LEU A 279 17.02 19.34 18.65
CA LEU A 279 18.34 19.67 19.17
C LEU A 279 18.51 21.18 19.43
N VAL A 280 17.90 22.01 18.59
CA VAL A 280 18.01 23.47 18.67
C VAL A 280 16.94 24.08 19.58
N ARG A 281 15.78 23.43 19.72
CA ARG A 281 14.69 23.91 20.57
C ARG A 281 14.96 23.70 22.05
N THR A 282 14.93 24.79 22.80
CA THR A 282 15.10 24.82 24.26
C THR A 282 13.79 24.60 25.02
N ASP A 283 12.65 24.74 24.35
CA ASP A 283 11.30 24.74 24.93
C ASP A 283 10.62 23.36 24.99
N LEU A 284 11.32 22.29 24.61
CA LEU A 284 10.72 20.95 24.46
C LEU A 284 10.51 20.21 25.79
N GLY A 285 11.25 20.54 26.86
CA GLY A 285 11.17 19.83 28.14
C GLY A 285 11.26 18.30 27.98
N ASP A 286 10.31 17.57 28.60
CA ASP A 286 10.22 16.10 28.54
C ASP A 286 9.92 15.54 27.13
N ALA A 287 9.42 16.37 26.21
CA ALA A 287 9.15 15.95 24.84
C ALA A 287 10.42 15.81 23.98
N ARG A 288 11.59 16.23 24.48
CA ARG A 288 12.86 16.17 23.72
C ARG A 288 13.28 14.74 23.40
N VAL A 289 13.22 13.82 24.37
CA VAL A 289 13.61 12.41 24.18
C VAL A 289 12.75 11.72 23.12
N PRO A 290 11.41 11.73 23.19
CA PRO A 290 10.58 11.13 22.14
C PRO A 290 10.80 11.82 20.79
N ALA A 291 11.00 13.14 20.75
CA ALA A 291 11.27 13.85 19.49
C ALA A 291 12.59 13.40 18.81
N VAL A 292 13.66 13.17 19.58
CA VAL A 292 14.93 12.62 19.05
C VAL A 292 14.74 11.18 18.57
N VAL A 293 14.00 10.35 19.31
CA VAL A 293 13.66 8.98 18.88
C VAL A 293 12.87 9.00 17.56
N PHE A 294 11.86 9.86 17.44
CA PHE A 294 11.13 10.07 16.20
C PHE A 294 12.05 10.55 15.06
N GLY A 295 13.00 11.44 15.35
CA GLY A 295 14.05 11.84 14.42
C GLY A 295 14.84 10.65 13.90
N GLY A 296 15.32 9.77 14.78
CA GLY A 296 16.02 8.53 14.41
C GLY A 296 15.18 7.59 13.54
N ILE A 297 13.91 7.37 13.91
CA ILE A 297 12.96 6.56 13.13
C ILE A 297 12.72 7.18 11.74
N SER A 298 12.64 8.52 11.64
CA SER A 298 12.42 9.23 10.37
C SER A 298 13.54 8.98 9.35
N VAL A 299 14.79 8.80 9.80
CA VAL A 299 15.92 8.42 8.93
C VAL A 299 15.68 7.05 8.31
N VAL A 300 15.30 6.06 9.13
CA VAL A 300 15.00 4.69 8.64
C VAL A 300 13.87 4.75 7.63
N ILE A 301 12.77 5.42 7.98
CA ILE A 301 11.61 5.60 7.09
C ILE A 301 12.07 6.24 5.77
N GLY A 302 12.84 7.32 5.83
CA GLY A 302 13.21 8.00 4.61
C GLY A 302 14.31 7.30 3.80
N VAL A 303 15.08 6.35 4.34
CA VAL A 303 15.88 5.40 3.53
C VAL A 303 14.96 4.49 2.72
N PHE A 304 13.90 3.94 3.34
CA PHE A 304 12.91 3.14 2.62
C PHE A 304 12.19 3.95 1.54
N TRP A 305 11.75 5.17 1.88
CA TRP A 305 11.10 6.07 0.92
C TRP A 305 12.06 6.54 -0.17
N GLY A 306 13.31 6.83 0.14
CA GLY A 306 14.33 7.20 -0.83
C GLY A 306 14.57 6.08 -1.85
N ARG A 307 14.61 4.83 -1.39
CA ARG A 307 14.68 3.65 -2.29
C ARG A 307 13.41 3.51 -3.13
N TRP A 308 12.24 3.67 -2.52
CA TRP A 308 10.96 3.64 -3.23
C TRP A 308 10.91 4.69 -4.34
N TRP A 309 11.27 5.93 -3.99
CA TRP A 309 11.28 7.07 -4.89
C TRP A 309 12.32 6.94 -5.99
N HIS A 310 13.51 6.40 -5.68
CA HIS A 310 14.51 6.05 -6.68
C HIS A 310 13.96 5.04 -7.69
N ALA A 311 13.23 4.01 -7.23
CA ALA A 311 12.63 3.03 -8.12
C ALA A 311 11.59 3.65 -9.07
N GLN A 312 10.93 4.74 -8.68
CA GLN A 312 10.00 5.47 -9.55
C GLN A 312 10.68 6.28 -10.67
N ARG A 313 12.01 6.39 -10.69
CA ARG A 313 12.76 7.17 -11.70
C ARG A 313 12.35 6.85 -13.14
N HIS A 314 12.08 5.58 -13.43
CA HIS A 314 11.68 5.13 -14.76
C HIS A 314 10.30 5.66 -15.19
N HIS A 315 9.57 6.35 -14.32
CA HIS A 315 8.36 7.06 -14.69
C HIS A 315 8.62 8.53 -15.02
N PHE A 316 9.84 9.06 -14.86
CA PHE A 316 10.19 10.44 -15.16
C PHE A 316 11.18 10.47 -16.32
N HIS A 317 10.87 11.22 -17.38
CA HIS A 317 11.60 11.14 -18.65
C HIS A 317 11.98 12.49 -19.26
N ASP A 318 11.32 13.57 -18.85
CA ASP A 318 11.48 14.91 -19.41
C ASP A 318 12.35 15.82 -18.54
#